data_AF-A0A6N6S862-F1
#
_entry.id   AF-A0A6N6S862-F1
#
_cell.length_a   1.000
_cell.length_b   1.000
_cell.length_c   1.000
_cell.angle_alpha   90.00
_cell.angle_beta   90.00
_cell.angle_gamma   90.00
#
_symmetry.space_group_name_H-M   'P 1'
#
loop_
_entity.id
_entity.type
_entity.pdbx_description
1 polymer ?
#
loop_
_entity_poly.entity_id
_entity_poly.type
_entity_poly.pdbx_seq_one_letter_code
_entity_poly.pdbx_strand_id
1 'polypeptide(L)' 'AALAALAGFSGVLWWGDTATARALTQALAGREGPILPLITAQPDRAHVAHERHVCVDTTASGGNAALLAEAGTA' A
#
# COMPACT_ATOMS: atom_id res chain seq x y z
N ALA A 1 19.46 -11.13 -9.94
CA ALA A 1 20.64 -11.53 -9.15
C ALA A 1 21.26 -10.42 -8.26
N ALA A 2 20.52 -9.38 -7.90
CA ALA A 2 20.80 -8.55 -6.70
C ALA A 2 19.48 -8.29 -5.98
N LEU A 3 18.43 -8.05 -6.77
CA LEU A 3 17.06 -7.89 -6.34
C LEU A 3 16.51 -9.05 -5.47
N ALA A 4 17.05 -10.27 -5.62
CA ALA A 4 16.69 -11.42 -4.81
C ALA A 4 17.21 -11.34 -3.35
N ALA A 5 18.29 -10.58 -3.11
CA ALA A 5 18.96 -10.47 -1.81
C ALA A 5 18.84 -9.07 -1.18
N LEU A 6 18.55 -8.04 -1.98
CA LEU A 6 18.33 -6.68 -1.49
C LEU A 6 17.14 -6.65 -0.52
N ALA A 7 17.25 -5.79 0.49
CA ALA A 7 16.24 -5.54 1.51
C ALA A 7 15.95 -4.04 1.62
N GLY A 8 14.89 -3.68 2.35
CA GLY A 8 14.54 -2.28 2.62
C GLY A 8 13.77 -1.57 1.50
N PHE A 9 13.16 -2.30 0.58
CA PHE A 9 12.30 -1.75 -0.48
C PHE A 9 10.95 -2.47 -0.54
N SER A 10 9.94 -1.77 -1.06
CA SER A 10 8.55 -2.25 -1.12
C SER A 10 8.03 -2.43 -2.54
N GLY A 11 8.83 -2.14 -3.56
CA GLY A 11 8.47 -2.28 -4.97
C GLY A 11 9.63 -1.90 -5.89
N VAL A 12 9.51 -2.22 -7.18
CA VAL A 12 10.51 -1.91 -8.20
C VAL A 12 9.82 -1.21 -9.37
N LEU A 13 10.42 -0.15 -9.89
CA LEU A 13 9.98 0.53 -11.11
C LEU A 13 10.92 0.16 -12.26
N TRP A 14 10.36 -0.22 -13.41
CA TRP A 14 11.12 -0.55 -14.61
C TRP A 14 10.40 -0.10 -15.88
N TRP A 15 11.01 0.81 -16.62
CA TRP A 15 10.52 1.32 -17.91
C TRP A 15 11.49 1.01 -19.04
N GLY A 16 11.86 -0.26 -19.16
CA GLY A 16 12.69 -0.75 -20.25
C GLY A 16 11.98 -1.84 -21.04
N ASP A 17 12.75 -2.77 -21.57
CA ASP A 17 12.23 -3.85 -22.39
C ASP A 17 11.56 -4.96 -21.55
N THR A 18 10.70 -5.73 -22.22
CA THR A 18 9.93 -6.83 -21.63
C THR A 18 10.79 -8.01 -21.19
N ALA A 19 11.92 -8.27 -21.84
CA ALA A 19 12.79 -9.38 -21.47
C ALA A 19 13.44 -9.11 -20.11
N THR A 20 13.95 -7.90 -19.90
CA THR A 20 14.47 -7.44 -18.61
C THR A 20 13.36 -7.40 -17.56
N ALA A 21 12.17 -6.88 -17.90
CA ALA A 21 11.03 -6.87 -16.98
C ALA A 21 10.68 -8.29 -16.48
N ARG A 22 10.65 -9.28 -17.38
CA ARG A 22 10.39 -10.68 -17.03
C ARG A 22 11.45 -11.25 -16.09
N ALA A 23 12.73 -10.95 -16.34
CA ALA A 23 13.82 -11.37 -15.48
C ALA A 23 13.74 -10.74 -14.08
N LEU A 24 13.36 -9.46 -14.00
CA LEU A 24 13.14 -8.77 -12.71
C LEU A 24 11.96 -9.39 -11.95
N THR A 25 10.83 -9.65 -12.60
CA THR A 25 9.67 -10.32 -11.98
C THR A 25 10.03 -11.70 -11.45
N GLN A 26 10.77 -12.51 -12.22
CA GLN A 26 11.23 -13.83 -11.76
C GLN A 26 12.16 -13.72 -10.54
N ALA A 27 13.05 -12.74 -10.52
CA ALA A 27 13.93 -12.50 -9.37
C ALA A 27 13.15 -12.04 -8.12
N LEU A 28 12.08 -11.24 -8.28
CA LEU A 28 11.20 -10.83 -7.18
C LEU A 28 10.38 -12.00 -6.64
N ALA A 29 9.87 -12.86 -7.52
CA ALA A 29 9.06 -14.02 -7.16
C ALA A 29 9.84 -15.09 -6.37
N GLY A 30 11.17 -15.14 -6.53
CA GLY A 30 12.04 -16.06 -5.79
C GLY A 30 12.41 -15.59 -4.38
N ARG A 31 11.90 -14.46 -3.90
CA ARG A 31 12.20 -13.93 -2.57
C ARG A 31 11.27 -14.51 -1.53
N GLU A 32 11.79 -14.68 -0.32
CA GLU A 32 10.95 -14.93 0.85
C GLU A 32 10.29 -13.63 1.34
N GLY A 33 9.12 -13.76 1.94
CA GLY A 33 8.37 -12.64 2.51
C GLY A 33 7.31 -12.05 1.57
N PRO A 34 7.01 -10.74 1.66
CA PRO A 34 5.95 -10.11 0.89
C PRO A 34 6.17 -10.17 -0.62
N ILE A 35 5.09 -10.33 -1.37
CA ILE A 35 5.10 -10.21 -2.84
C ILE A 35 5.29 -8.74 -3.18
N LEU A 36 6.44 -8.39 -3.76
CA LEU A 36 6.72 -7.01 -4.15
C LEU A 36 6.34 -6.76 -5.62
N PRO A 37 5.69 -5.62 -5.93
CA PRO A 37 5.29 -5.28 -7.28
C PRO A 37 6.49 -4.89 -8.15
N LEU A 38 6.44 -5.29 -9.43
CA LEU A 38 7.17 -4.65 -10.52
C LEU A 38 6.22 -3.71 -11.25
N ILE A 39 6.51 -2.43 -11.21
CA ILE A 39 5.71 -1.37 -11.82
C ILE A 39 6.34 -1.05 -13.17
N THR A 40 5.61 -1.32 -14.25
CA THR A 40 6.05 -1.06 -15.62
C THR A 40 5.24 0.01 -16.32
N ALA A 41 4.15 0.47 -15.70
CA ALA A 41 3.35 1.61 -16.13
C ALA A 41 3.82 2.90 -15.44
N GLN A 42 3.22 4.03 -15.80
CA GLN A 42 3.38 5.28 -15.06
C GLN A 42 2.87 5.09 -13.62
N PRO A 43 3.69 5.27 -12.57
CA PRO A 43 3.26 5.12 -11.20
C PRO A 43 2.35 6.28 -10.80
N ASP A 44 1.46 5.99 -9.87
CA ASP A 44 0.67 6.96 -9.14
C ASP A 44 1.04 6.93 -7.65
N ARG A 45 0.29 7.68 -6.84
CA ARG A 45 0.53 7.75 -5.39
C ARG A 45 0.29 6.42 -4.68
N ALA A 46 -0.62 5.57 -5.17
CA ALA A 46 -0.94 4.29 -4.54
C ALA A 46 0.25 3.31 -4.62
N HIS A 47 1.16 3.50 -5.59
CA HIS A 47 2.37 2.69 -5.71
C HIS A 47 3.47 3.02 -4.69
N VAL A 48 3.45 4.23 -4.09
CA VAL A 48 4.55 4.73 -3.26
C VAL A 48 4.11 5.15 -1.85
N ALA A 49 2.82 5.38 -1.63
CA ALA A 49 2.26 5.67 -0.32
C ALA A 49 1.87 4.37 0.40
N HIS A 50 2.05 4.36 1.72
CA HIS A 50 1.50 3.31 2.57
C HIS A 50 0.16 3.76 3.14
N GLU A 51 -0.91 3.10 2.72
CA GLU A 51 -2.26 3.40 3.17
C GLU A 51 -2.53 2.74 4.53
N ARG A 52 -3.14 3.50 5.44
CA ARG A 52 -3.60 3.00 6.74
C ARG A 52 -5.05 3.43 6.94
N HIS A 53 -5.93 2.44 7.09
CA HIS A 53 -7.32 2.68 7.44
C HIS A 53 -7.50 2.60 8.96
N VAL A 54 -8.15 3.61 9.52
CA VAL A 54 -8.53 3.65 10.93
C VAL A 54 -10.02 3.93 10.99
N CYS A 55 -10.76 3.04 11.64
CA CYS A 55 -12.18 3.20 11.93
C CYS A 55 -12.32 3.39 13.44
N VAL A 56 -12.94 4.50 13.84
CA VAL A 56 -13.17 4.82 15.26
C VAL A 56 -14.66 4.75 15.54
N ASP A 57 -15.04 3.91 16.50
CA ASP A 57 -16.39 3.91 17.04
C ASP A 57 -16.58 5.13 17.95
N THR A 58 -17.20 6.18 17.40
CA THR A 58 -17.46 7.43 18.12
C THR A 58 -18.62 7.32 19.11
N THR A 59 -19.36 6.21 19.14
CA THR A 59 -20.46 5.98 20.08
C THR A 59 -20.09 4.99 21.19
N ALA A 60 -18.84 4.52 21.22
CA ALA A 60 -18.35 3.51 22.16
C ALA A 60 -18.58 3.87 23.65
N SER A 61 -18.67 5.16 23.99
CA SER A 61 -18.97 5.64 25.36
C SER A 61 -20.46 5.64 25.72
N GLY A 62 -21.35 5.16 24.83
CA GLY A 62 -22.78 4.98 25.09
C GLY A 62 -23.70 6.05 24.50
N GLY A 63 -23.19 6.95 23.65
CA GLY A 63 -24.01 7.95 22.97
C GLY A 63 -23.22 8.73 21.92
N ASN A 64 -23.89 9.19 20.88
CA ASN A 64 -23.26 10.05 19.86
C ASN A 64 -23.36 11.52 20.31
N ALA A 65 -22.24 12.09 20.73
CA ALA A 65 -22.17 13.47 21.21
C ALA A 65 -22.66 14.50 20.18
N ALA A 66 -22.42 14.27 18.88
CA ALA A 66 -22.89 15.18 17.83
C ALA A 66 -24.42 15.16 17.72
N LEU A 67 -25.03 13.96 17.74
CA LEU A 67 -26.49 13.83 17.74
C LEU A 67 -27.15 14.44 18.99
N LEU A 68 -26.49 14.34 20.16
CA LEU A 68 -26.97 14.95 21.40
C LEU A 68 -26.90 16.48 21.37
N ALA A 69 -25.86 17.05 20.75
CA ALA A 69 -25.73 18.50 20.59
C ALA A 69 -26.79 19.08 19.64
N GLU A 70 -27.06 18.41 18.51
CA GLU A 70 -28.11 18.82 17.56
C GLU A 70 -29.50 18.82 18.23
N ALA A 71 -29.84 17.77 18.98
CA ALA A 71 -31.10 17.67 19.70
C ALA A 71 -31.30 18.75 20.78
N GLY A 72 -30.22 19.25 21.39
CA GLY A 72 -30.27 20.29 22.42
C GLY A 72 -30.39 21.72 21.88
N THR A 73 -30.21 21.91 20.56
CA THR A 73 -30.35 23.22 19.89
C THR A 73 -31.69 23.41 19.17
N ALA A 74 -32.54 22.39 19.14
CA ALA A 74 -33.91 22.41 18.60
C ALA A 74 -34.93 22.80 19.69
#